data_AF-X1PGB2-F1
#
_entry.id   AF-X1PGB2-F1
#
_cell.length_a   1.000
_cell.length_b   1.000
_cell.length_c   1.000
_cell.angle_alpha   90.00
_cell.angle_beta   90.00
_cell.angle_gamma   90.00
#
_symmetry.space_group_name_H-M   'P 1'
#
loop_
_entity.id
_entity.type
_entity.pdbx_description
1 polymer ?
#
loop_
_entity_poly.entity_id
_entity_poly.type
_entity_poly.pdbx_seq_one_letter_code
_entity_poly.pdbx_strand_id
1 'polypeptide(L)'
;MGRPMERHEAYSESPQNTHASKAKVAIVKAHDYDCAQIYAGVDKGIELIGGLEKIIKPRSSVFVKINHLSPASPAERGIVTHPVFVEAVLQLLKKFDVNITVGDDIDSDTGDGFQVSGFRQMCQRAGVRLTNLRDAGFVETECNGHLLKKVYLSRTALDADVIINLPKLKTHSLTVFTGGVKNMYGT
;
A
#
# COMPACT_ATOMS: atom_id res chain seq x y z
N MET A 1 42.35 7.05 47.15
CA MET A 1 40.97 7.46 47.48
C MET A 1 40.20 7.62 46.18
N GLY A 2 39.20 6.78 45.96
CA GLY A 2 38.31 6.83 44.80
C GLY A 2 37.29 5.70 44.95
N ARG A 3 36.17 5.99 45.61
CA ARG A 3 35.08 5.02 45.82
C ARG A 3 34.35 4.78 44.49
N PRO A 4 33.84 3.57 44.22
CA PRO A 4 33.03 3.30 43.03
C PRO A 4 31.69 4.04 43.13
N MET A 5 31.23 4.58 42.01
CA MET A 5 29.94 5.26 41.89
C MET A 5 28.80 4.24 42.00
N GLU A 6 27.91 4.46 42.96
CA GLU A 6 26.72 3.65 43.24
C GLU A 6 25.72 3.70 42.09
N ARG A 7 25.11 2.55 41.79
CA ARG A 7 23.97 2.40 40.88
C ARG A 7 22.68 2.72 41.64
N HIS A 8 22.05 3.83 41.29
CA HIS A 8 20.62 4.14 41.47
C HIS A 8 20.06 4.34 40.04
N GLU A 9 18.88 3.92 39.61
CA GLU A 9 17.70 3.38 40.29
C GLU A 9 16.77 2.75 39.24
N ALA A 10 16.02 1.73 39.69
CA ALA A 10 14.70 1.28 39.22
C ALA A 10 14.29 1.56 37.75
N TYR A 11 14.40 0.53 36.90
CA TYR A 11 13.44 0.35 35.81
C TYR A 11 12.09 0.00 36.45
N SER A 12 11.17 0.96 36.50
CA SER A 12 9.77 0.65 36.75
C SER A 12 9.26 -0.14 35.53
N GLU A 13 8.92 -1.40 35.77
CA GLU A 13 8.26 -2.25 34.78
C GLU A 13 6.98 -1.55 34.33
N SER A 14 6.95 -1.17 33.05
CA SER A 14 5.74 -0.70 32.42
C SER A 14 4.73 -1.85 32.39
N PRO A 15 3.45 -1.61 32.69
CA PRO A 15 2.47 -2.68 32.74
C PRO A 15 2.36 -3.35 31.37
N GLN A 16 2.76 -4.61 31.30
CA GLN A 16 2.49 -5.49 30.18
C GLN A 16 0.96 -5.67 30.10
N ASN A 17 0.31 -4.96 29.17
CA ASN A 17 -1.03 -5.33 28.77
C ASN A 17 -1.27 -4.99 27.30
N THR A 18 -1.28 -6.04 26.48
CA THR A 18 -2.50 -6.53 25.81
C THR A 18 -2.06 -7.62 24.86
N HIS A 19 -2.73 -8.78 24.90
CA HIS A 19 -2.59 -9.80 23.88
C HIS A 19 -3.04 -9.22 22.53
N ALA A 20 -2.10 -8.65 21.77
CA ALA A 20 -2.33 -8.33 20.38
C ALA A 20 -2.75 -9.63 19.69
N SER A 21 -3.98 -9.67 19.17
CA SER A 21 -4.44 -10.82 18.39
C SER A 21 -3.43 -11.08 17.28
N LYS A 22 -2.95 -12.32 17.14
CA LYS A 22 -2.01 -12.68 16.06
C LYS A 22 -2.59 -12.23 14.71
N ALA A 23 -1.77 -11.59 13.89
CA ALA A 23 -2.17 -11.18 12.56
C ALA A 23 -2.62 -12.40 11.74
N LYS A 24 -3.76 -12.29 11.06
CA LYS A 24 -4.25 -13.32 10.15
C LYS A 24 -3.61 -13.11 8.79
N VAL A 25 -2.87 -14.11 8.30
CA VAL A 25 -2.13 -14.05 7.04
C VAL A 25 -2.60 -15.17 6.13
N ALA A 26 -2.89 -14.84 4.87
CA ALA A 26 -3.18 -15.82 3.82
C ALA A 26 -2.09 -15.75 2.74
N ILE A 27 -1.66 -16.92 2.27
CA ILE A 27 -0.74 -17.06 1.14
C ILE A 27 -1.43 -17.95 0.12
N VAL A 28 -1.68 -17.41 -1.07
CA VAL A 28 -2.33 -18.14 -2.17
C VAL A 28 -1.40 -18.10 -3.38
N LYS A 29 -1.19 -19.25 -4.00
CA LYS A 29 -0.32 -19.38 -5.16
C LYS A 29 -1.11 -19.02 -6.44
N ALA A 30 -0.54 -18.13 -7.24
CA ALA A 30 -0.88 -17.93 -8.65
C ALA A 30 0.34 -18.30 -9.49
N HIS A 31 0.12 -18.93 -10.64
CA HIS A 31 1.20 -19.46 -11.47
C HIS A 31 1.63 -18.47 -12.56
N ASP A 32 0.71 -17.60 -12.99
CA ASP A 32 0.96 -16.64 -14.05
C ASP A 32 0.16 -15.34 -13.82
N TYR A 33 0.44 -14.31 -14.63
CA TYR A 33 -0.33 -13.08 -14.72
C TYR A 33 -1.58 -13.23 -15.61
N ASP A 34 -2.28 -14.35 -15.47
CA ASP A 34 -3.63 -14.53 -16.01
C ASP A 34 -4.67 -13.89 -15.07
N CYS A 35 -5.54 -13.03 -15.61
CA CYS A 35 -6.46 -12.23 -14.80
C CYS A 35 -7.46 -13.10 -14.02
N ALA A 36 -8.00 -14.15 -14.64
CA ALA A 36 -8.98 -15.02 -13.99
C ALA A 36 -8.33 -15.86 -12.87
N GLN A 37 -7.14 -16.39 -13.11
CA GLN A 37 -6.38 -17.11 -12.08
C GLN A 37 -6.03 -16.21 -10.91
N ILE A 38 -5.51 -15.02 -11.18
CA ILE A 38 -5.18 -14.05 -10.13
C ILE A 38 -6.43 -13.66 -9.35
N TYR A 39 -7.53 -13.36 -10.03
CA TYR A 39 -8.79 -13.03 -9.40
C TYR A 39 -9.23 -14.11 -8.41
N ALA A 40 -9.25 -15.37 -8.84
CA ALA A 40 -9.59 -16.50 -7.96
C ALA A 40 -8.63 -16.61 -6.76
N GLY A 41 -7.34 -16.34 -6.98
CA GLY A 41 -6.34 -16.33 -5.91
C GLY A 41 -6.54 -15.21 -4.89
N VAL A 42 -6.84 -13.99 -5.37
CA VAL A 42 -7.11 -12.83 -4.51
C VAL A 42 -8.42 -12.99 -3.76
N ASP A 43 -9.50 -13.41 -4.44
CA ASP A 43 -10.83 -13.65 -3.84
C ASP A 43 -10.71 -14.66 -2.69
N LYS A 44 -10.07 -15.81 -2.94
CA LYS A 44 -9.76 -16.81 -1.91
C LYS A 44 -8.90 -16.25 -0.78
N GLY A 45 -7.87 -15.47 -1.10
CA GLY A 45 -6.99 -14.87 -0.09
C GLY A 45 -7.74 -13.92 0.86
N ILE A 46 -8.64 -13.11 0.30
CA ILE A 46 -9.50 -12.17 1.02
C ILE A 46 -10.52 -12.93 1.89
N GLU A 47 -11.16 -13.96 1.36
CA GLU A 47 -12.07 -14.82 2.11
C GLU A 47 -11.35 -15.44 3.32
N LEU A 48 -10.15 -15.98 3.12
CA LEU A 48 -9.34 -16.57 4.17
C LEU A 48 -8.99 -15.59 5.28
N ILE A 49 -8.90 -14.28 5.02
CA ILE A 49 -8.64 -13.27 6.06
C ILE A 49 -9.92 -12.63 6.63
N GLY A 50 -11.10 -12.99 6.13
CA GLY A 50 -12.40 -12.61 6.70
C GLY A 50 -13.22 -11.63 5.87
N GLY A 51 -12.91 -11.45 4.59
CA GLY A 51 -13.69 -10.64 3.66
C GLY A 51 -13.40 -9.14 3.70
N LEU A 52 -14.02 -8.38 2.80
CA LEU A 52 -13.90 -6.91 2.72
C LEU A 52 -15.12 -6.19 3.29
N GLU A 53 -16.22 -6.89 3.56
CA GLU A 53 -17.54 -6.34 3.90
C GLU A 53 -17.51 -5.52 5.20
N LYS A 54 -16.59 -5.85 6.12
CA LYS A 54 -16.41 -5.12 7.38
C LYS A 54 -15.50 -3.89 7.23
N ILE A 55 -14.74 -3.81 6.15
CA ILE A 55 -13.76 -2.76 5.88
C ILE A 55 -14.37 -1.70 4.95
N ILE A 56 -15.05 -2.16 3.90
CA ILE A 56 -15.58 -1.31 2.84
C ILE A 56 -17.07 -1.09 3.07
N LYS A 57 -17.45 0.17 3.31
CA LYS A 57 -18.85 0.58 3.41
C LYS A 57 -19.33 1.09 2.05
N PRO A 58 -20.65 1.00 1.76
CA PRO A 58 -21.21 1.64 0.59
C PRO A 58 -20.86 3.14 0.55
N ARG A 59 -20.63 3.64 -0.67
CA ARG A 59 -20.23 5.00 -1.05
C ARG A 59 -18.84 5.44 -0.58
N SER A 60 -18.05 4.54 0.01
CA SER A 60 -16.69 4.88 0.44
C SER A 60 -15.79 5.32 -0.72
N SER A 61 -14.92 6.30 -0.46
CA SER A 61 -13.77 6.60 -1.30
C SER A 61 -12.65 5.59 -1.02
N VAL A 62 -12.27 4.82 -2.04
CA VAL A 62 -11.23 3.80 -1.93
C VAL A 62 -10.01 4.22 -2.73
N PHE A 63 -8.89 4.44 -2.06
CA PHE A 63 -7.61 4.68 -2.69
C PHE A 63 -6.81 3.37 -2.79
N VAL A 64 -6.56 2.93 -4.02
CA VAL A 64 -5.73 1.76 -4.32
C VAL A 64 -4.31 2.24 -4.58
N LYS A 65 -3.47 2.14 -3.54
CA LYS A 65 -2.05 2.52 -3.59
C LYS A 65 -1.25 1.40 -4.23
N ILE A 66 -0.80 1.61 -5.46
CA ILE A 66 0.08 0.67 -6.17
C ILE A 66 1.53 0.85 -5.71
N ASN A 67 2.44 -0.01 -6.18
CA ASN A 67 3.88 0.23 -6.10
C ASN A 67 4.41 0.54 -7.49
N HIS A 68 4.73 1.81 -7.72
CA HIS A 68 5.40 2.31 -8.91
C HIS A 68 6.77 2.88 -8.49
N LEU A 69 7.75 2.82 -9.40
CA LEU A 69 9.11 3.26 -9.11
C LEU A 69 9.73 3.84 -10.38
N SER A 70 10.51 4.89 -10.22
CA SER A 70 11.35 5.45 -11.27
C SER A 70 12.68 4.67 -11.44
N PRO A 71 13.18 4.47 -12.67
CA PRO A 71 12.60 4.91 -13.93
C PRO A 71 11.40 4.05 -14.34
N ALA A 72 10.47 4.67 -15.07
CA ALA A 72 9.29 3.99 -15.60
C ALA A 72 9.69 2.70 -16.33
N SER A 73 9.02 1.60 -15.98
CA SER A 73 9.37 0.26 -16.45
C SER A 73 8.11 -0.53 -16.79
N PRO A 74 8.14 -1.37 -17.85
CA PRO A 74 7.10 -2.35 -18.10
C PRO A 74 6.90 -3.28 -16.90
N ALA A 75 5.66 -3.74 -16.70
CA ALA A 75 5.27 -4.54 -15.54
C ALA A 75 6.03 -5.88 -15.46
N GLU A 76 6.41 -6.42 -16.61
CA GLU A 76 7.10 -7.70 -16.81
C GLU A 76 8.50 -7.70 -16.16
N ARG A 77 9.09 -6.52 -15.91
CA ARG A 77 10.37 -6.41 -15.19
C ARG A 77 10.23 -6.69 -13.68
N GLY A 78 9.00 -6.81 -13.17
CA GLY A 78 8.74 -7.07 -11.76
C GLY A 78 9.10 -5.91 -10.82
N ILE A 79 9.35 -4.72 -11.38
CA ILE A 79 9.72 -3.51 -10.63
C ILE A 79 8.46 -2.85 -10.05
N VAL A 80 7.36 -2.85 -10.78
CA VAL A 80 6.09 -2.26 -10.37
C VAL A 80 5.08 -3.34 -9.99
N THR A 81 4.03 -2.98 -9.25
CA THR A 81 2.86 -3.86 -9.08
C THR A 81 2.27 -4.13 -10.45
N HIS A 82 2.00 -5.40 -10.76
CA HIS A 82 1.55 -5.77 -12.11
C HIS A 82 0.11 -5.27 -12.35
N PRO A 83 -0.20 -4.59 -13.47
CA PRO A 83 -1.55 -4.07 -13.72
C PRO A 83 -2.63 -5.14 -13.70
N VAL A 84 -2.36 -6.35 -14.21
CA VAL A 84 -3.32 -7.47 -14.15
C VAL A 84 -3.68 -7.85 -12.70
N PHE A 85 -2.71 -7.79 -11.78
CA PHE A 85 -2.97 -8.03 -10.36
C PHE A 85 -3.90 -6.95 -9.78
N VAL A 86 -3.65 -5.69 -10.13
CA VAL A 86 -4.50 -4.59 -9.70
C VAL A 86 -5.89 -4.69 -10.32
N GLU A 87 -5.99 -5.06 -11.60
CA GLU A 87 -7.27 -5.27 -12.31
C GLU A 87 -8.13 -6.33 -11.61
N ALA A 88 -7.53 -7.44 -11.19
CA ALA A 88 -8.23 -8.47 -10.41
C ALA A 88 -8.75 -7.95 -9.05
N VAL A 89 -7.94 -7.14 -8.34
CA VAL A 89 -8.39 -6.47 -7.10
C VAL A 89 -9.54 -5.50 -7.40
N LEU A 90 -9.45 -4.71 -8.47
CA LEU A 90 -10.51 -3.77 -8.87
C LEU A 90 -11.83 -4.49 -9.18
N GLN A 91 -11.78 -5.66 -9.82
CA GLN A 91 -12.99 -6.46 -10.07
C GLN A 91 -13.70 -6.88 -8.78
N LEU A 92 -12.95 -7.17 -7.70
CA LEU A 92 -13.52 -7.46 -6.39
C LEU A 92 -14.13 -6.20 -5.75
N LEU A 93 -13.42 -5.07 -5.83
CA LEU A 93 -13.91 -3.81 -5.27
C LEU A 93 -15.17 -3.30 -5.98
N LYS A 94 -15.31 -3.56 -7.28
CA LYS A 94 -16.51 -3.21 -8.06
C LYS A 94 -17.77 -3.99 -7.67
N LYS A 95 -17.66 -5.06 -6.86
CA LYS A 95 -18.84 -5.70 -6.25
C LYS A 95 -19.49 -4.81 -5.19
N PHE A 96 -18.77 -3.80 -4.70
CA PHE A 96 -19.23 -2.80 -3.75
C PHE A 96 -19.61 -1.50 -4.46
N ASP A 97 -20.56 -0.77 -3.90
CA ASP A 97 -20.88 0.60 -4.32
C ASP A 97 -19.79 1.54 -3.78
N VAL A 98 -18.68 1.74 -4.50
CA VAL A 98 -17.53 2.54 -4.04
C VAL A 98 -16.90 3.40 -5.14
N ASN A 99 -16.24 4.47 -4.73
CA ASN A 99 -15.51 5.37 -5.61
C ASN A 99 -14.01 5.03 -5.59
N ILE A 100 -13.49 4.42 -6.65
CA ILE A 100 -12.10 3.94 -6.69
C ILE A 100 -11.17 4.94 -7.39
N THR A 101 -10.05 5.25 -6.73
CA THR A 101 -8.89 5.94 -7.32
C THR A 101 -7.66 5.03 -7.20
N VAL A 102 -6.95 4.80 -8.30
CA VAL A 102 -5.65 4.12 -8.32
C VAL A 102 -4.54 5.16 -8.41
N GLY A 103 -3.42 4.97 -7.73
CA GLY A 103 -2.31 5.90 -7.87
C GLY A 103 -1.07 5.58 -7.06
N ASP A 104 -0.02 6.33 -7.34
CA ASP A 104 1.25 6.37 -6.62
C ASP A 104 1.93 7.73 -6.86
N ASP A 105 2.95 8.03 -6.08
CA ASP A 105 3.91 9.10 -6.33
C ASP A 105 4.89 8.64 -7.42
N ILE A 106 4.68 9.14 -8.64
CA ILE A 106 5.57 8.87 -9.78
C ILE A 106 6.27 10.14 -10.24
N ASP A 107 7.50 9.97 -10.71
CA ASP A 107 8.24 11.04 -11.37
C ASP A 107 7.63 11.35 -12.74
N SER A 108 7.30 12.62 -12.98
CA SER A 108 6.71 13.11 -14.23
C SER A 108 7.76 13.57 -15.24
N ASP A 109 9.02 13.77 -14.82
CA ASP A 109 10.05 14.41 -15.64
C ASP A 109 10.55 13.51 -16.78
N THR A 110 10.31 12.20 -16.68
CA THR A 110 10.73 11.19 -17.66
C THR A 110 9.61 10.71 -18.60
N GLY A 111 8.47 11.42 -18.58
CA GLY A 111 7.27 11.08 -19.34
C GLY A 111 6.22 10.33 -18.51
N ASP A 112 5.22 9.77 -19.19
CA ASP A 112 4.09 9.13 -18.51
C ASP A 112 4.42 7.73 -18.02
N GLY A 113 4.92 7.65 -16.78
CA GLY A 113 5.26 6.38 -16.15
C GLY A 113 4.10 5.39 -16.06
N PHE A 114 2.84 5.86 -16.01
CA PHE A 114 1.67 4.97 -16.01
C PHE A 114 1.36 4.38 -17.39
N GLN A 115 1.73 5.07 -18.46
CA GLN A 115 1.60 4.55 -19.82
C GLN A 115 2.60 3.40 -20.04
N VAL A 116 3.86 3.59 -19.61
CA VAL A 116 4.94 2.60 -19.76
C VAL A 116 4.66 1.33 -18.96
N SER A 117 4.12 1.47 -17.76
CA SER A 117 3.80 0.34 -16.89
C SER A 117 2.46 -0.33 -17.19
N GLY A 118 1.65 0.22 -18.11
CA GLY A 118 0.35 -0.34 -18.49
C GLY A 118 -0.83 0.08 -17.60
N PHE A 119 -0.59 0.90 -16.57
CA PHE A 119 -1.62 1.35 -15.63
C PHE A 119 -2.65 2.27 -16.26
N ARG A 120 -2.23 3.12 -17.22
CA ARG A 120 -3.17 4.03 -17.89
C ARG A 120 -4.24 3.26 -18.66
N GLN A 121 -3.81 2.31 -19.49
CA GLN A 121 -4.71 1.48 -20.29
C GLN A 121 -5.58 0.59 -19.40
N MET A 122 -5.01 0.01 -18.33
CA MET A 122 -5.76 -0.81 -17.37
C MET A 122 -6.85 0.01 -16.67
N CYS A 123 -6.52 1.18 -16.12
CA CYS A 123 -7.50 2.02 -15.42
C CYS A 123 -8.59 2.54 -16.36
N GLN A 124 -8.25 2.86 -17.62
CA GLN A 124 -9.22 3.22 -18.66
C GLN A 124 -10.21 2.09 -18.95
N ARG A 125 -9.73 0.86 -19.19
CA ARG A 125 -10.61 -0.31 -19.39
C ARG A 125 -11.47 -0.59 -18.16
N ALA A 126 -10.90 -0.41 -16.97
CA ALA A 126 -11.61 -0.58 -15.72
C ALA A 126 -12.57 0.60 -15.40
N GLY A 127 -12.50 1.72 -16.11
CA GLY A 127 -13.33 2.89 -15.81
C GLY A 127 -13.10 3.46 -14.40
N VAL A 128 -11.85 3.40 -13.90
CA VAL A 128 -11.48 3.96 -12.59
C VAL A 128 -10.53 5.15 -12.75
N ARG A 129 -10.51 6.05 -11.76
CA ARG A 129 -9.60 7.19 -11.78
C ARG A 129 -8.16 6.71 -11.56
N LEU A 130 -7.22 7.31 -12.29
CA LEU A 130 -5.79 7.14 -12.10
C LEU A 130 -5.17 8.50 -11.78
N THR A 131 -4.37 8.57 -10.72
CA THR A 131 -3.76 9.83 -10.26
C THR A 131 -2.27 9.66 -9.96
N ASN A 132 -1.50 10.69 -10.28
CA ASN A 132 -0.17 10.88 -9.72
C ASN A 132 -0.30 11.70 -8.43
N LEU A 133 0.25 11.20 -7.33
CA LEU A 133 0.14 11.87 -6.04
C LEU A 133 0.86 13.23 -6.01
N ARG A 134 1.90 13.43 -6.83
CA ARG A 134 2.55 14.74 -6.99
C ARG A 134 1.60 15.81 -7.51
N ASP A 135 0.75 15.45 -8.47
CA ASP A 135 -0.20 16.37 -9.09
C ASP A 135 -1.35 16.72 -8.13
N ALA A 136 -1.75 15.77 -7.29
CA ALA A 136 -2.75 15.98 -6.25
C ALA A 136 -2.22 16.82 -5.06
N GLY A 137 -0.90 16.81 -4.86
CA GLY A 137 -0.20 17.55 -3.83
C GLY A 137 -0.19 16.86 -2.46
N PHE A 138 0.75 17.33 -1.63
CA PHE A 138 0.98 16.82 -0.29
C PHE A 138 0.70 17.87 0.78
N VAL A 139 0.30 17.42 1.96
CA VAL A 139 0.03 18.24 3.14
C VAL A 139 0.91 17.76 4.28
N GLU A 140 1.62 18.69 4.93
CA GLU A 140 2.35 18.41 6.16
C GLU A 140 1.35 18.05 7.26
N THR A 141 1.47 16.85 7.82
CA THR A 141 0.56 16.27 8.80
C THR A 141 1.36 15.85 10.04
N GLU A 142 0.87 16.25 11.22
CA GLU A 142 1.47 15.82 12.48
C GLU A 142 1.24 14.32 12.72
N CYS A 143 2.25 13.64 13.22
CA CYS A 143 2.16 12.23 13.54
C CYS A 143 2.79 11.94 14.91
N ASN A 144 2.25 10.94 15.60
CA ASN A 144 2.80 10.47 16.87
C ASN A 144 3.98 9.50 16.66
N GLY A 145 4.91 9.86 15.77
CA GLY A 145 6.11 9.07 15.52
C GLY A 145 7.16 9.26 16.60
N HIS A 146 7.94 8.21 16.87
CA HIS A 146 9.06 8.29 17.81
C HIS A 146 10.12 9.28 17.32
N LEU A 147 10.54 9.14 16.05
CA LEU A 147 11.54 9.99 15.39
C LEU A 147 10.92 11.14 14.59
N LEU A 148 10.06 10.83 13.62
CA LEU A 148 9.36 11.84 12.82
C LEU A 148 8.15 12.36 13.60
N LYS A 149 8.04 13.68 13.73
CA LYS A 149 6.88 14.35 14.35
C LYS A 149 5.88 14.86 13.32
N LYS A 150 6.32 14.97 12.07
CA LYS A 150 5.51 15.40 10.93
C LYS A 150 5.90 14.61 9.70
N VAL A 151 4.93 14.37 8.82
CA VAL A 151 5.09 13.68 7.54
C VAL A 151 4.29 14.41 6.46
N TYR A 152 4.70 14.29 5.21
CA TYR A 152 3.91 14.77 4.08
C TYR A 152 3.04 13.63 3.58
N LEU A 153 1.73 13.85 3.56
CA LEU A 153 0.74 12.89 3.06
C LEU A 153 -0.02 13.48 1.89
N SER A 154 -0.30 12.68 0.86
CA SER A 154 -1.09 13.16 -0.27
C SER A 154 -2.53 13.44 0.16
N ARG A 155 -3.14 14.45 -0.47
CA ARG A 155 -4.58 14.70 -0.27
C ARG A 155 -5.43 13.49 -0.67
N THR A 156 -5.02 12.79 -1.74
CA THR A 156 -5.72 11.57 -2.19
C THR A 156 -5.78 10.50 -1.09
N ALA A 157 -4.71 10.33 -0.32
CA ALA A 157 -4.69 9.36 0.77
C ALA A 157 -5.47 9.85 2.00
N LEU A 158 -5.39 11.14 2.33
CA LEU A 158 -6.12 11.73 3.46
C LEU A 158 -7.63 11.77 3.24
N ASP A 159 -8.07 12.01 2.00
CA ASP A 159 -9.49 12.09 1.62
C ASP A 159 -10.13 10.71 1.37
N ALA A 160 -9.34 9.64 1.42
CA ALA A 160 -9.83 8.27 1.24
C ALA A 160 -10.39 7.70 2.55
N ASP A 161 -11.59 7.14 2.50
CA ASP A 161 -12.17 6.37 3.62
C ASP A 161 -11.40 5.06 3.83
N VAL A 162 -10.90 4.46 2.74
CA VAL A 162 -10.18 3.18 2.75
C VAL A 162 -8.96 3.26 1.83
N ILE A 163 -7.80 2.87 2.36
CA ILE A 163 -6.58 2.69 1.57
C ILE A 163 -6.29 1.20 1.40
N ILE A 164 -6.24 0.74 0.16
CA ILE A 164 -5.82 -0.62 -0.20
C ILE A 164 -4.41 -0.54 -0.76
N ASN A 165 -3.46 -1.00 0.03
CA ASN A 165 -2.04 -0.97 -0.29
C ASN A 165 -1.61 -2.26 -1.00
N LEU A 166 -1.13 -2.13 -2.24
CA LEU A 166 -0.75 -3.25 -3.12
C LEU A 166 0.76 -3.23 -3.41
N PRO A 167 1.61 -3.62 -2.44
CA PRO A 167 3.06 -3.64 -2.61
C PRO A 167 3.53 -4.73 -3.60
N LYS A 168 4.64 -4.49 -4.29
CA LYS A 168 5.37 -5.53 -5.03
C LYS A 168 6.56 -5.98 -4.19
N LEU A 169 6.64 -7.26 -3.86
CA LEU A 169 7.81 -7.82 -3.16
C LEU A 169 9.00 -7.88 -4.12
N LYS A 170 10.04 -7.12 -3.79
CA LYS A 170 11.33 -7.03 -4.48
C LYS A 170 12.44 -6.69 -3.49
N THR A 171 13.68 -7.00 -3.84
CA THR A 171 14.86 -6.54 -3.10
C THR A 171 15.00 -5.02 -3.22
N HIS A 172 15.54 -4.38 -2.19
CA HIS A 172 15.75 -2.94 -2.18
C HIS A 172 17.04 -2.58 -1.44
N SER A 173 17.85 -1.69 -2.02
CA SER A 173 19.18 -1.32 -1.51
C SER A 173 19.14 -0.73 -0.09
N LEU A 174 18.10 0.02 0.26
CA LEU A 174 17.99 0.70 1.56
C LEU A 174 17.27 -0.12 2.66
N THR A 175 16.38 -1.05 2.28
CA THR A 175 15.49 -1.74 3.24
C THR A 175 15.59 -3.26 3.15
N VAL A 176 16.59 -3.77 2.42
CA VAL A 176 16.81 -5.19 2.07
C VAL A 176 15.71 -5.75 1.17
N PHE A 177 14.44 -5.57 1.53
CA PHE A 177 13.27 -5.93 0.75
C PHE A 177 12.16 -4.85 0.87
N THR A 178 11.15 -4.97 0.02
CA THR A 178 9.95 -4.11 -0.01
C THR A 178 8.74 -4.86 0.54
N GLY A 179 7.71 -4.13 0.95
CA GLY A 179 6.48 -4.71 1.50
C GLY A 179 5.47 -3.63 1.85
N GLY A 180 4.41 -4.01 2.59
CA GLY A 180 3.31 -3.10 2.91
C GLY A 180 3.77 -1.77 3.50
N VAL A 181 4.59 -1.81 4.56
CA VAL A 181 5.09 -0.58 5.21
C VAL A 181 5.91 0.27 4.25
N LYS A 182 6.81 -0.33 3.45
CA LYS A 182 7.66 0.43 2.53
C LYS A 182 6.85 1.08 1.39
N ASN A 183 5.78 0.44 0.93
CA ASN A 183 4.96 0.97 -0.15
C ASN A 183 4.09 2.17 0.27
N MET A 184 3.92 2.39 1.57
CA MET A 184 3.26 3.59 2.09
C MET A 184 4.18 4.83 2.06
N TYR A 185 5.47 4.66 1.75
CA TYR A 185 6.33 5.80 1.51
C TYR A 185 5.93 6.49 0.20
N GLY A 186 5.73 7.81 0.23
CA GLY A 186 5.22 8.60 -0.90
C GLY A 186 3.69 8.63 -0.99
N THR A 187 2.98 8.09 0.00
CA THR A 187 1.51 8.16 0.09
C THR A 187 1.04 9.48 0.67
#